data_AF-A0A8I2GVY5-F1
#
_entry.id   AF-A0A8I2GVY5-F1
#
_cell.length_a   1.000
_cell.length_b   1.000
_cell.length_c   1.000
_cell.angle_alpha   90.00
_cell.angle_beta   90.00
_cell.angle_gamma   90.00
#
_symmetry.space_group_name_H-M   'P 1'
#
loop_
_entity.id
_entity.type
_entity.pdbx_description
1 polymer ?
#
loop_
_entity_poly.entity_id
_entity_poly.type
_entity_poly.pdbx_seq_one_letter_code
_entity_poly.pdbx_strand_id
1 'polypeptide(L)'
;MVPASPSWLSNFGLRKGMKDFGSYQLLNRPISDGQAEYWDYDVKMVRRLEVCVERREENYLTMMIEELPRPDDSSGLMIGRCIHLDTRDPAFTPLGEVKMQHLDLAINVYEDEDRKKRFDGSLQNGRVHDATFRTHLLRIEGIPFSSLFLFSAMFLESKVLIGEWVNDLVRPEPSTDGKKE
;
A
#
# COMPACT_ATOMS: atom_id res chain seq x y z
N MET A 1 7.80 8.80 7.79
CA MET A 1 6.51 8.10 7.74
C MET A 1 5.47 9.11 7.29
N VAL A 2 4.60 8.72 6.36
CA VAL A 2 3.41 9.49 5.99
C VAL A 2 2.22 8.56 6.28
N PRO A 3 1.40 8.82 7.30
CA PRO A 3 0.27 7.94 7.60
C PRO A 3 -0.81 8.09 6.52
N ALA A 4 -1.49 6.99 6.19
CA ALA A 4 -2.69 7.02 5.35
C ALA A 4 -3.84 7.74 6.07
N SER A 5 -4.78 8.32 5.32
CA SER A 5 -5.96 8.95 5.91
C SER A 5 -7.04 7.90 6.24
N PRO A 6 -7.46 7.73 7.51
CA PRO A 6 -8.53 6.79 7.88
C PRO A 6 -9.88 7.10 7.23
N SER A 7 -10.12 8.38 6.95
CA SER A 7 -11.46 8.93 6.77
C SER A 7 -12.22 8.32 5.60
N TRP A 8 -11.52 8.12 4.47
CA TRP A 8 -12.18 7.75 3.22
C TRP A 8 -12.61 6.29 3.17
N LEU A 9 -11.92 5.37 3.84
CA LEU A 9 -12.23 3.95 3.69
C LEU A 9 -13.51 3.57 4.44
N SER A 10 -13.70 4.15 5.63
CA SER A 10 -14.85 3.87 6.50
C SER A 10 -16.21 4.05 5.81
N ASN A 11 -16.29 5.05 4.93
CA ASN A 11 -17.49 5.40 4.16
C ASN A 11 -17.28 5.34 2.66
N PHE A 12 -16.15 4.78 2.18
CA PHE A 12 -15.75 4.79 0.78
C PHE A 12 -15.85 6.18 0.10
N GLY A 13 -15.53 7.24 0.85
CA GLY A 13 -15.92 8.63 0.56
C GLY A 13 -14.91 9.45 -0.25
N LEU A 14 -13.88 8.83 -0.80
CA LEU A 14 -12.90 9.51 -1.66
C LEU A 14 -13.63 9.98 -2.93
N ARG A 15 -13.71 11.30 -3.20
CA ARG A 15 -14.45 11.88 -4.35
C ARG A 15 -13.56 12.00 -5.59
N LYS A 16 -14.16 12.26 -6.75
CA LYS A 16 -13.44 12.48 -8.02
C LYS A 16 -12.31 13.52 -7.85
N GLY A 17 -11.12 13.16 -8.29
CA GLY A 17 -9.91 13.98 -8.21
C GLY A 17 -9.21 13.94 -6.85
N MET A 18 -9.81 13.30 -5.84
CA MET A 18 -9.13 13.10 -4.55
C MET A 18 -8.13 11.95 -4.64
N LYS A 19 -7.16 12.01 -3.74
CA LYS A 19 -6.09 11.02 -3.58
C LYS A 19 -5.76 10.90 -2.09
N ASP A 20 -5.36 9.71 -1.69
CA ASP A 20 -4.76 9.45 -0.38
C ASP A 20 -3.48 8.62 -0.55
N PHE A 21 -2.54 8.81 0.36
CA PHE A 21 -1.22 8.20 0.28
C PHE A 21 -0.68 7.85 1.67
N GLY A 22 -0.11 6.66 1.79
CA GLY A 22 0.63 6.20 2.96
C GLY A 22 2.04 5.72 2.61
N SER A 23 3.01 5.99 3.47
CA SER A 23 4.39 5.49 3.38
C SER A 23 4.92 5.09 4.75
N TYR A 24 5.13 3.79 4.90
CA TYR A 24 5.55 3.11 6.13
C TYR A 24 6.94 2.54 5.94
N GLN A 25 7.79 2.65 6.95
CA GLN A 25 9.23 2.40 6.81
C GLN A 25 9.83 1.71 8.01
N LEU A 26 10.46 0.56 7.80
CA LEU A 26 11.23 -0.17 8.81
C LEU A 26 12.61 0.45 8.96
N LEU A 27 12.98 0.83 10.17
CA LEU A 27 14.32 1.31 10.49
C LEU A 27 15.21 0.13 10.89
N ASN A 28 16.51 0.21 10.56
CA ASN A 28 17.49 -0.71 11.11
C ASN A 28 17.62 -0.44 12.61
N ARG A 29 17.06 -1.34 13.42
CA ARG A 29 17.05 -1.24 14.88
C ARG A 29 17.51 -2.57 15.46
N PRO A 30 18.21 -2.57 16.62
CA PRO A 30 18.57 -3.81 17.29
C PRO A 30 17.32 -4.59 17.72
N ILE A 31 17.44 -5.91 17.82
CA ILE A 31 16.35 -6.81 18.24
C ILE A 31 15.72 -6.41 19.59
N SER A 32 16.48 -5.73 20.46
CA SER A 32 16.01 -5.21 21.75
C SER A 32 14.86 -4.19 21.63
N ASP A 33 14.77 -3.50 20.50
CA ASP A 33 13.82 -2.40 20.29
C ASP A 33 12.52 -2.88 19.64
N GLY A 34 12.49 -4.13 19.16
CA GLY A 34 11.36 -4.71 18.44
C GLY A 34 11.78 -5.94 17.65
N GLN A 35 11.42 -7.13 18.14
CA GLN A 35 11.79 -8.39 17.50
C GLN A 35 11.15 -8.55 16.12
N ALA A 36 9.90 -8.07 15.95
CA ALA A 36 9.17 -8.18 14.69
C ALA A 36 9.76 -7.24 13.62
N GLU A 37 10.07 -6.00 14.01
CA GLU A 37 10.70 -4.99 13.17
C GLU A 37 12.09 -5.45 12.71
N TYR A 38 12.88 -5.97 13.64
CA TYR A 38 14.18 -6.57 13.35
C TYR A 38 14.05 -7.72 12.34
N TRP A 39 13.11 -8.65 12.57
CA TRP A 39 12.93 -9.79 11.68
C TRP A 39 12.50 -9.37 10.27
N ASP A 40 11.54 -8.44 10.16
CA ASP A 40 11.09 -7.96 8.86
C ASP A 40 12.21 -7.18 8.12
N TYR A 41 13.02 -6.39 8.83
CA TYR A 41 14.12 -5.61 8.23
C TYR A 41 15.36 -6.45 7.90
N ASP A 42 15.90 -7.17 8.88
CA ASP A 42 17.19 -7.85 8.76
C ASP A 42 17.10 -9.25 8.17
N VAL A 43 15.98 -9.95 8.35
CA VAL A 43 15.82 -11.33 7.88
C VAL A 43 15.00 -11.38 6.58
N LYS A 44 13.85 -10.72 6.53
CA LYS A 44 13.02 -10.67 5.31
C LYS A 44 13.47 -9.61 4.31
N MET A 45 14.44 -8.78 4.67
CA MET A 45 14.99 -7.72 3.82
C MET A 45 13.93 -6.72 3.33
N VAL A 46 12.91 -6.44 4.14
CA VAL A 46 11.87 -5.44 3.81
C VAL A 46 12.29 -4.06 4.31
N ARG A 47 12.01 -3.01 3.53
CA ARG A 47 12.32 -1.62 3.91
C ARG A 47 11.10 -0.74 4.04
N ARG A 48 10.20 -0.80 3.07
CA ARG A 48 9.16 0.23 2.90
C ARG A 48 7.89 -0.34 2.28
N LEU A 49 6.75 0.12 2.76
CA LEU A 49 5.44 -0.10 2.17
C LEU A 49 4.88 1.25 1.73
N GLU A 50 4.48 1.37 0.48
CA GLU A 50 3.83 2.55 -0.07
C GLU A 50 2.44 2.20 -0.57
N VAL A 51 1.47 3.05 -0.25
CA VAL A 51 0.06 2.88 -0.61
C VAL A 51 -0.40 4.16 -1.27
N CYS A 52 -0.97 4.09 -2.46
CA CYS A 52 -1.60 5.21 -3.12
C CYS A 52 -2.99 4.80 -3.60
N VAL A 53 -3.99 5.61 -3.31
CA VAL A 53 -5.37 5.45 -3.79
C VAL A 53 -5.85 6.73 -4.42
N GLU A 54 -6.53 6.64 -5.55
CA GLU A 54 -7.01 7.78 -6.31
C GLU A 54 -8.38 7.47 -6.91
N ARG A 55 -9.34 8.39 -6.78
CA ARG A 55 -10.58 8.32 -7.54
C ARG A 55 -10.47 9.22 -8.76
N ARG A 56 -10.22 8.63 -9.92
CA ARG A 56 -10.00 9.39 -11.17
C ARG A 56 -11.30 9.82 -11.83
N GLU A 57 -12.35 9.03 -11.67
CA GLU A 57 -13.70 9.31 -12.19
C GLU A 57 -14.73 9.12 -11.08
N GLU A 58 -15.96 9.62 -11.26
CA GLU A 58 -17.05 9.47 -10.26
C GLU A 58 -17.19 8.02 -9.77
N ASN A 59 -17.06 7.08 -10.72
CA ASN A 59 -17.26 5.66 -10.52
C ASN A 59 -15.97 4.89 -10.86
N TYR A 60 -14.78 5.45 -10.62
CA TYR A 60 -13.54 4.71 -10.81
C TYR A 60 -12.49 5.09 -9.78
N LEU A 61 -12.20 4.14 -8.89
CA LEU A 61 -11.13 4.21 -7.91
C LEU A 61 -10.08 3.17 -8.25
N THR A 62 -8.83 3.61 -8.23
CA THR A 62 -7.65 2.77 -8.43
C THR A 62 -6.75 2.87 -7.21
N MET A 63 -6.10 1.76 -6.87
CA MET A 63 -5.21 1.70 -5.73
C MET A 63 -4.01 0.82 -6.03
N MET A 64 -2.84 1.28 -5.59
CA MET A 64 -1.57 0.58 -5.71
C MET A 64 -0.91 0.49 -4.33
N ILE A 65 -0.47 -0.71 -3.97
CA ILE A 65 0.30 -0.99 -2.76
C ILE A 65 1.60 -1.64 -3.23
N GLU A 66 2.74 -1.10 -2.83
CA GLU A 66 4.04 -1.69 -3.16
C GLU A 66 4.92 -1.81 -1.92
N GLU A 67 5.36 -3.04 -1.64
CA GLU A 67 6.38 -3.34 -0.65
C GLU A 67 7.73 -3.44 -1.34
N LEU A 68 8.66 -2.59 -0.91
CA LEU A 68 10.03 -2.53 -1.41
C LEU A 68 11.00 -3.18 -0.43
N PRO A 69 11.98 -3.94 -0.95
CA PRO A 69 13.01 -4.51 -0.13
C PRO A 69 14.04 -3.44 0.26
N ARG A 70 15.02 -3.83 1.06
CA ARG A 70 16.19 -2.98 1.33
C ARG A 70 16.96 -2.70 0.04
N PRO A 71 17.56 -1.50 -0.07
CA PRO A 71 18.29 -1.11 -1.25
C PRO A 71 19.71 -1.68 -1.28
N ASP A 72 20.13 -2.53 -0.36
CA ASP A 72 21.51 -3.03 -0.22
C ASP A 72 21.67 -4.49 -0.67
N ASP A 73 20.70 -5.05 -1.39
CA ASP A 73 20.82 -6.38 -1.99
C ASP A 73 22.04 -6.45 -2.94
N SER A 74 22.92 -7.42 -2.65
CA SER A 74 24.16 -7.66 -3.39
C SER A 74 23.96 -8.21 -4.81
N SER A 75 22.77 -8.72 -5.14
CA SER A 75 22.43 -9.21 -6.48
C SER A 75 22.33 -8.09 -7.53
N GLY A 76 22.26 -6.83 -7.10
CA GLY A 76 22.00 -5.69 -7.97
C GLY A 76 20.52 -5.45 -8.26
N LEU A 77 19.66 -6.42 -7.93
CA LEU A 77 18.22 -6.37 -8.16
C LEU A 77 17.47 -5.73 -6.98
N MET A 78 16.33 -5.12 -7.28
CA MET A 78 15.32 -4.78 -6.28
C MET A 78 14.00 -5.44 -6.66
N ILE A 79 13.52 -6.35 -5.81
CA ILE A 79 12.31 -7.13 -6.04
C ILE A 79 11.18 -6.60 -5.15
N GLY A 80 10.30 -5.80 -5.73
CA GLY A 80 9.10 -5.28 -5.08
C GLY A 80 7.89 -6.20 -5.25
N ARG A 81 7.03 -6.26 -4.22
CA ARG A 81 5.72 -6.91 -4.28
C ARG A 81 4.65 -5.85 -4.45
N CYS A 82 3.90 -5.92 -5.54
CA CYS A 82 2.91 -4.92 -5.92
C CYS A 82 1.51 -5.53 -5.94
N ILE A 83 0.57 -4.86 -5.29
CA ILE A 83 -0.87 -5.09 -5.40
C ILE A 83 -1.45 -3.91 -6.16
N HIS A 84 -2.18 -4.17 -7.23
CA HIS A 84 -2.97 -3.17 -7.93
C HIS A 84 -4.43 -3.61 -7.97
N LEU A 85 -5.35 -2.69 -7.73
CA LEU A 85 -6.78 -2.97 -7.81
C LEU A 85 -7.53 -1.78 -8.39
N ASP A 86 -8.66 -2.09 -8.99
CA ASP A 86 -9.61 -1.12 -9.49
C ASP A 86 -11.04 -1.50 -9.08
N THR A 87 -11.89 -0.50 -8.89
CA THR A 87 -13.33 -0.66 -8.66
C THR A 87 -14.13 0.37 -9.44
N ARG A 88 -15.36 -0.01 -9.83
CA ARG A 88 -16.30 0.87 -10.52
C ARG A 88 -17.43 1.39 -9.63
N ASP A 89 -17.38 1.12 -8.33
CA ASP A 89 -18.41 1.60 -7.41
C ASP A 89 -18.23 3.11 -7.12
N PRO A 90 -19.33 3.88 -7.03
CA PRO A 90 -19.29 5.30 -6.72
C PRO A 90 -18.75 5.57 -5.31
N ALA A 91 -18.38 6.82 -5.04
CA ALA A 91 -18.11 7.25 -3.68
C ALA A 91 -19.34 7.06 -2.79
N PHE A 92 -19.14 6.75 -1.51
CA PHE A 92 -20.19 6.50 -0.52
C PHE A 92 -20.99 5.19 -0.69
N THR A 93 -20.61 4.31 -1.63
CA THR A 93 -21.10 2.92 -1.62
C THR A 93 -20.71 2.26 -0.30
N PRO A 94 -21.64 1.59 0.42
CA PRO A 94 -21.31 0.87 1.64
C PRO A 94 -20.13 -0.08 1.41
N LEU A 95 -19.11 -0.05 2.27
CA LEU A 95 -17.86 -0.79 2.04
C LEU A 95 -18.09 -2.31 1.85
N GLY A 96 -19.10 -2.88 2.50
CA GLY A 96 -19.50 -4.28 2.35
C GLY A 96 -20.14 -4.63 1.00
N GLU A 97 -20.53 -3.63 0.21
CA GLU A 97 -21.11 -3.78 -1.13
C GLU A 97 -20.11 -3.48 -2.25
N VAL A 98 -19.01 -2.79 -1.95
CA VAL A 98 -17.97 -2.45 -2.93
C VAL A 98 -17.32 -3.71 -3.48
N LYS A 99 -17.28 -3.81 -4.82
CA LYS A 99 -16.64 -4.89 -5.56
C LYS A 99 -15.45 -4.36 -6.34
N MET A 100 -14.34 -5.07 -6.23
CA MET A 100 -13.19 -4.86 -7.10
C MET A 100 -13.47 -5.48 -8.47
N GLN A 101 -13.22 -4.72 -9.54
CA GLN A 101 -13.23 -5.27 -10.89
C GLN A 101 -12.13 -6.31 -11.02
N HIS A 102 -10.93 -5.95 -10.57
CA HIS A 102 -9.80 -6.85 -10.45
C HIS A 102 -8.90 -6.44 -9.30
N LEU A 103 -8.19 -7.43 -8.76
CA LEU A 103 -7.04 -7.31 -7.89
C LEU A 103 -5.90 -8.11 -8.52
N ASP A 104 -4.81 -7.44 -8.83
CA ASP A 104 -3.60 -7.99 -9.43
C ASP A 104 -2.50 -8.07 -8.37
N LEU A 105 -1.88 -9.25 -8.23
CA LEU A 105 -0.67 -9.47 -7.46
C LEU A 105 0.50 -9.60 -8.44
N ALA A 106 1.51 -8.75 -8.32
CA ALA A 106 2.63 -8.72 -9.25
C ALA A 106 3.98 -8.59 -8.53
N ILE A 107 5.00 -9.20 -9.12
CA ILE A 107 6.40 -8.98 -8.74
C ILE A 107 7.00 -7.98 -9.72
N ASN A 108 7.54 -6.89 -9.17
CA ASN A 108 8.28 -5.88 -9.90
C ASN A 108 9.77 -6.05 -9.64
N VAL A 109 10.55 -6.29 -10.68
CA VAL A 109 12.02 -6.34 -10.62
C VAL A 109 12.56 -5.06 -11.23
N TYR A 110 13.46 -4.40 -10.50
CA TYR A 110 14.15 -3.20 -10.94
C TYR A 110 15.66 -3.46 -10.95
N GLU A 111 16.32 -3.07 -12.04
CA GLU A 111 17.76 -3.18 -12.25
C GLU A 111 18.39 -1.79 -12.40
N ASP A 112 19.70 -1.69 -12.16
CA ASP A 112 20.52 -0.53 -12.46
C ASP A 112 19.89 0.84 -12.09
N GLU A 113 19.70 1.71 -13.08
CA GLU A 113 19.12 3.04 -12.87
C GLU A 113 17.65 2.99 -12.45
N ASP A 114 16.89 1.99 -12.91
CA ASP A 114 15.47 1.85 -12.59
C ASP A 114 15.29 1.57 -11.11
N ARG A 115 16.18 0.76 -10.53
CA ARG A 115 16.24 0.52 -9.09
C ARG A 115 16.45 1.81 -8.32
N LYS A 116 17.44 2.62 -8.72
CA LYS A 116 17.72 3.90 -8.05
C LYS A 116 16.52 4.86 -8.17
N LYS A 117 15.99 5.04 -9.38
CA LYS A 117 14.83 5.91 -9.66
C LYS A 117 13.61 5.48 -8.85
N ARG A 118 13.31 4.18 -8.79
CA ARG A 118 12.18 3.68 -8.00
C ARG A 118 12.39 3.87 -6.50
N PHE A 119 13.60 3.61 -5.98
CA PHE A 119 13.86 3.71 -4.54
C PHE A 119 13.84 5.17 -4.06
N ASP A 120 14.40 6.09 -4.85
CA ASP A 120 14.39 7.54 -4.57
C ASP A 120 13.00 8.16 -4.82
N GLY A 121 12.17 7.53 -5.66
CA GLY A 121 10.79 7.91 -5.93
C GLY A 121 9.78 7.51 -4.85
N SER A 122 8.55 8.00 -4.98
CA SER A 122 7.43 7.77 -4.04
C SER A 122 6.10 7.63 -4.76
N LEU A 123 5.29 6.60 -4.44
CA LEU A 123 3.95 6.41 -5.02
C LEU A 123 2.94 7.53 -4.73
N GLN A 124 3.30 8.60 -4.00
CA GLN A 124 2.41 9.70 -3.64
C GLN A 124 1.65 10.30 -4.83
N ASN A 125 2.26 10.32 -6.01
CA ASN A 125 1.64 10.84 -7.23
C ASN A 125 1.07 9.75 -8.14
N GLY A 126 1.01 8.50 -7.68
CA GLY A 126 0.71 7.31 -8.47
C GLY A 126 1.98 6.58 -8.91
N ARG A 127 1.89 5.80 -10.00
CA ARG A 127 3.03 5.04 -10.56
C ARG A 127 4.15 6.00 -10.95
N VAL A 128 5.33 5.83 -10.35
CA VAL A 128 6.47 6.75 -10.49
C VAL A 128 7.44 6.32 -11.57
N HIS A 129 7.75 5.03 -11.59
CA HIS A 129 8.76 4.45 -12.45
C HIS A 129 8.38 3.02 -12.80
N ASP A 130 8.65 2.61 -14.03
CA ASP A 130 8.33 1.27 -14.50
C ASP A 130 9.35 0.26 -13.97
N ALA A 131 8.87 -0.92 -13.62
CA ALA A 131 9.75 -2.04 -13.33
C ALA A 131 10.44 -2.48 -14.61
N THR A 132 11.73 -2.84 -14.52
CA THR A 132 12.49 -3.43 -15.62
C THR A 132 11.78 -4.71 -16.10
N PHE A 133 11.30 -5.52 -15.14
CA PHE A 133 10.41 -6.65 -15.41
C PHE A 133 9.22 -6.63 -14.45
N ARG A 134 8.03 -6.88 -14.98
CA ARG A 134 6.82 -7.09 -14.18
C ARG A 134 6.20 -8.44 -14.53
N THR A 135 6.00 -9.27 -13.51
CA THR A 135 5.28 -10.54 -13.64
C THR A 135 4.01 -10.47 -12.81
N HIS A 136 2.86 -10.54 -13.45
CA HIS A 136 1.58 -10.74 -12.76
C HIS A 136 1.49 -12.21 -12.34
N LEU A 137 1.38 -12.45 -11.03
CA LEU A 137 1.24 -13.79 -10.47
C LEU A 137 -0.21 -14.24 -10.48
N LEU A 138 -1.11 -13.35 -10.05
CA LEU A 138 -2.54 -13.62 -9.94
C LEU A 138 -3.33 -12.37 -10.32
N ARG A 139 -4.45 -12.60 -11.00
CA ARG A 139 -5.51 -11.62 -11.24
C ARG A 139 -6.82 -12.23 -10.76
N ILE A 140 -7.49 -11.54 -9.86
CA ILE A 140 -8.72 -12.02 -9.23
C ILE A 140 -9.81 -10.99 -9.46
N GLU A 141 -10.93 -11.42 -10.03
CA GLU A 141 -11.99 -10.51 -10.48
C GLU A 141 -13.27 -10.66 -9.67
N GLY A 142 -14.04 -9.57 -9.55
CA GLY A 142 -15.39 -9.57 -8.97
C GLY A 142 -15.47 -9.87 -7.47
N ILE A 143 -14.38 -9.66 -6.73
CA ILE A 143 -14.31 -9.93 -5.28
C ILE A 143 -14.67 -8.70 -4.43
N PRO A 144 -15.18 -8.89 -3.20
CA PRO A 144 -15.44 -7.77 -2.27
C PRO A 144 -14.17 -6.99 -1.96
N PHE A 145 -14.28 -5.67 -1.80
CA PHE A 145 -13.14 -4.78 -1.46
C PHE A 145 -12.40 -5.23 -0.19
N SER A 146 -13.14 -5.72 0.82
CA SER A 146 -12.57 -6.23 2.07
C SER A 146 -11.56 -7.37 1.89
N SER A 147 -11.61 -8.09 0.76
CA SER A 147 -10.64 -9.13 0.42
C SER A 147 -9.21 -8.59 0.27
N LEU A 148 -9.06 -7.28 0.01
CA LEU A 148 -7.76 -6.60 -0.08
C LEU A 148 -6.87 -6.88 1.12
N PHE A 149 -7.43 -6.89 2.33
CA PHE A 149 -6.66 -7.09 3.55
C PHE A 149 -6.12 -8.51 3.67
N LEU A 150 -6.92 -9.51 3.27
CA LEU A 150 -6.50 -10.90 3.24
C LEU A 150 -5.38 -11.11 2.21
N PHE A 151 -5.56 -10.59 0.99
CA PHE A 151 -4.54 -10.71 -0.05
C PHE A 151 -3.26 -9.95 0.31
N SER A 152 -3.37 -8.77 0.91
CA SER A 152 -2.22 -8.02 1.45
C SER A 152 -1.48 -8.84 2.51
N ALA A 153 -2.21 -9.43 3.47
CA ALA A 153 -1.61 -10.24 4.52
C ALA A 153 -0.98 -11.54 4.00
N MET A 154 -1.48 -12.12 2.90
CA MET A 154 -0.92 -13.33 2.30
C MET A 154 0.28 -13.03 1.41
N PHE A 155 0.23 -11.94 0.64
CA PHE A 155 1.19 -11.64 -0.41
C PHE A 155 2.38 -10.81 0.07
N LEU A 156 2.16 -9.82 0.94
CA LEU A 156 3.21 -8.94 1.45
C LEU A 156 3.92 -9.59 2.65
N GLU A 157 5.23 -9.35 2.76
CA GLU A 157 6.10 -10.04 3.73
C GLU A 157 6.02 -9.41 5.12
N SER A 158 6.03 -8.08 5.21
CA SER A 158 6.14 -7.39 6.49
C SER A 158 4.80 -7.32 7.21
N LYS A 159 4.68 -8.03 8.33
CA LYS A 159 3.47 -7.95 9.17
C LYS A 159 3.43 -6.65 9.97
N VAL A 160 4.59 -6.09 10.27
CA VAL A 160 4.70 -4.77 10.92
C VAL A 160 4.11 -3.69 10.03
N LEU A 161 4.60 -3.55 8.79
CA LEU A 161 4.17 -2.48 7.89
C LEU A 161 2.70 -2.61 7.49
N ILE A 162 2.21 -3.83 7.26
CA ILE A 162 0.78 -4.08 7.02
C ILE A 162 -0.04 -3.68 8.26
N GLY A 163 0.43 -4.03 9.46
CA GLY A 163 -0.23 -3.67 10.71
C GLY A 163 -0.31 -2.16 10.92
N GLU A 164 0.78 -1.43 10.68
CA GLU A 164 0.79 0.04 10.74
C GLU A 164 -0.23 0.64 9.77
N TRP A 165 -0.22 0.18 8.52
CA TRP A 165 -1.14 0.66 7.50
C TRP A 165 -2.62 0.38 7.83
N VAL A 166 -2.94 -0.86 8.22
CA VAL A 166 -4.32 -1.23 8.60
C VAL A 166 -4.76 -0.46 9.83
N ASN A 167 -3.89 -0.28 10.83
CA ASN A 167 -4.19 0.50 12.03
C ASN A 167 -4.54 1.95 11.69
N ASP A 168 -3.83 2.57 10.74
CA ASP A 168 -4.17 3.93 10.30
C ASP A 168 -5.53 4.00 9.60
N LEU A 169 -5.93 2.97 8.85
CA LEU A 169 -7.22 2.93 8.15
C LEU A 169 -8.44 2.75 9.08
N VAL A 170 -8.25 2.15 10.26
CA VAL A 170 -9.34 1.85 11.21
C VAL A 170 -9.37 2.78 12.43
N ARG A 171 -8.45 3.75 12.50
CA ARG A 171 -8.47 4.75 13.58
C ARG A 171 -9.73 5.61 13.49
N PRO A 172 -10.48 5.79 14.60
CA PRO A 172 -11.55 6.77 14.66
C PRO A 172 -10.99 8.17 14.36
N GLU A 173 -11.76 9.01 13.65
CA GLU A 173 -11.40 10.42 13.58
C GLU A 173 -11.39 11.01 15.01
N PRO A 174 -10.39 11.83 15.37
CA PRO A 174 -10.39 12.50 16.65
C PRO A 174 -11.66 13.35 16.75
N SER A 175 -12.46 13.11 17.80
CA SER A 175 -13.70 13.85 18.06
C SER A 175 -13.41 15.35 18.12
N THR A 176 -14.09 16.14 17.31
CA THR A 176 -14.01 17.62 17.35
C THR A 176 -14.76 18.23 18.54
N ASP A 177 -15.38 17.41 19.40
CA ASP A 177 -16.12 17.83 20.59
C ASP A 177 -15.16 18.15 21.75
N GLY A 178 -14.41 19.24 21.60
CA GLY A 178 -13.44 19.62 22.61
C GLY A 178 -12.85 21.02 22.50
N LYS A 179 -13.55 22.00 21.91
CA LYS A 179 -13.26 23.44 22.11
C LYS A 179 -14.53 24.29 22.00
N LYS A 180 -15.27 24.35 23.10
CA LYS A 180 -16.01 25.55 23.54
C LYS A 180 -15.87 25.61 25.06
N GLU A 181 -14.84 26.31 25.51
CA GLU A 181 -14.86 27.01 26.80
C GLU A 181 -15.21 28.47 26.51
#